data_AF-A0A3L7K1F9-F1
#
_entry.id   AF-A0A3L7K1F9-F1
#
_cell.length_a   1.000
_cell.length_b   1.000
_cell.length_c   1.000
_cell.angle_alpha   90.00
_cell.angle_beta   90.00
_cell.angle_gamma   90.00
#
_symmetry.space_group_name_H-M   'P 1'
#
loop_
_entity.id
_entity.type
_entity.pdbx_description
1 polymer ?
#
loop_
_entity_poly.entity_id
_entity_poly.type
_entity_poly.pdbx_seq_one_letter_code
_entity_poly.pdbx_strand_id
1 'polypeptide(L)'
;MKMTNTEIHQKLSTIVRPENLKIDELIRNHTYTKLGGKADFFITPTTYEEVQGVVKFAMQEKVPFTLIGNGSNLIVKDGGIRGIVLNLKNFNQISAKGNQVIAQSGARIIDASRHALDQNLSGLEFACGIPGTVGGALFMNAGAYGGEIKDVLESAIVVDKNGELINRAAEDFDLSYRTSNIPDNGDIVLEATFTLKPGNYEDIKAIMDDLTFKRESKQPLEYPSCGSVFKRPPGLFAGKLIQDSNLQGTSIGGAEVSTKHAGFIVNKNNATAEEYISLIRHVQKTVKEKFDVELEREVRIIGEDL
;
A
#
# COMPACT_ATOMS: atom_id res chain seq x y z
N MET A 1 32.20 12.37 4.25
CA MET A 1 32.09 11.45 5.40
C MET A 1 30.61 11.11 5.54
N LYS A 2 30.23 9.85 5.77
CA LYS A 2 28.81 9.49 5.92
C LYS A 2 28.32 10.03 7.27
N MET A 3 27.20 10.76 7.28
CA MET A 3 26.63 11.26 8.54
C MET A 3 26.32 10.12 9.50
N THR A 4 26.53 10.35 10.78
CA THR A 4 26.11 9.46 11.87
C THR A 4 24.61 9.54 12.09
N ASN A 5 24.01 8.51 12.71
CA ASN A 5 22.59 8.53 13.06
C ASN A 5 22.23 9.70 13.98
N THR A 6 23.14 10.11 14.87
CA THR A 6 22.93 11.28 15.74
C THR A 6 22.85 12.58 14.95
N GLU A 7 23.75 12.79 13.98
CA GLU A 7 23.73 13.97 13.12
C GLU A 7 22.49 13.99 12.22
N ILE A 8 22.10 12.83 11.67
CA ILE A 8 20.87 12.68 10.87
C ILE A 8 19.65 13.03 11.71
N HIS A 9 19.53 12.47 12.91
CA HIS A 9 18.44 12.77 13.84
C HIS A 9 18.35 14.27 14.13
N GLN A 10 19.47 14.91 14.48
CA GLN A 10 19.50 16.34 14.80
C GLN A 10 19.03 17.19 13.62
N LYS A 11 19.40 16.84 12.38
CA LYS A 11 18.91 17.54 11.19
C LYS A 11 17.43 17.30 10.97
N LEU A 12 16.96 16.06 11.04
CA LEU A 12 15.54 15.74 10.88
C LEU A 12 14.66 16.44 11.93
N SER A 13 15.12 16.58 13.18
CA SER A 13 14.42 17.33 14.23
C SER A 13 14.26 18.83 13.93
N THR A 14 14.99 19.38 12.95
CA THR A 14 14.79 20.76 12.49
C THR A 14 13.77 20.87 11.34
N ILE A 15 13.45 19.74 10.69
CA ILE A 15 12.54 19.68 9.54
C ILE A 15 11.14 19.30 9.99
N VAL A 16 11.03 18.31 10.87
CA VAL A 16 9.75 17.78 11.38
C VAL A 16 9.66 17.95 12.89
N ARG A 17 8.44 18.02 13.40
CA ARG A 17 8.20 18.10 14.84
C ARG A 17 8.70 16.83 15.56
N PRO A 18 9.22 16.94 16.80
CA PRO A 18 9.75 15.80 17.55
C PRO A 18 8.77 14.63 17.70
N GLU A 19 7.48 14.89 17.89
CA GLU A 19 6.44 13.85 18.00
C GLU A 19 6.23 13.03 16.71
N ASN A 20 6.65 13.59 15.57
CA ASN A 20 6.54 13.00 14.24
C ASN A 20 7.85 12.36 13.76
N LEU A 21 8.89 12.29 14.60
CA LEU A 21 10.16 11.64 14.33
C LEU A 21 10.42 10.59 15.41
N LYS A 22 10.41 9.32 15.02
CA LYS A 22 10.76 8.20 15.91
C LYS A 22 12.06 7.54 15.47
N ILE A 23 12.82 7.04 16.43
CA ILE A 23 14.04 6.28 16.22
C ILE A 23 13.78 4.82 16.58
N ASP A 24 14.38 3.87 15.85
CA ASP A 24 14.27 2.43 16.13
C ASP A 24 12.81 1.93 16.19
N GLU A 25 11.93 2.57 15.42
CA GLU A 25 10.49 2.29 15.45
C GLU A 25 10.19 0.97 14.75
N LEU A 26 9.43 0.11 15.42
CA LEU A 26 8.97 -1.17 14.86
C LEU A 26 7.96 -0.94 13.72
N ILE A 27 8.38 -1.26 12.49
CA ILE A 27 7.56 -1.08 11.28
C ILE A 27 6.31 -1.96 11.27
N ARG A 28 6.36 -3.12 11.95
CA ARG A 28 5.17 -3.96 12.15
C ARG A 28 3.97 -3.26 12.82
N ASN A 29 4.19 -2.15 13.52
CA ASN A 29 3.11 -1.35 14.12
C ASN A 29 2.38 -0.47 13.08
N HIS A 30 2.95 -0.34 11.88
CA HIS A 30 2.48 0.55 10.80
C HIS A 30 2.15 -0.21 9.51
N THR A 31 2.32 -1.53 9.47
CA THR A 31 1.97 -2.38 8.33
C THR A 31 0.71 -3.19 8.60
N TYR A 32 -0.14 -3.31 7.57
CA TYR A 32 -1.38 -4.09 7.65
C TYR A 32 -1.10 -5.58 7.85
N THR A 33 0.06 -6.08 7.40
CA THR A 33 0.53 -7.45 7.64
C THR A 33 1.00 -7.71 9.07
N LYS A 34 1.25 -6.64 9.85
CA LYS A 34 1.88 -6.70 11.19
C LYS A 34 3.25 -7.39 11.19
N LEU A 35 4.00 -7.21 10.10
CA LEU A 35 5.36 -7.71 9.87
C LEU A 35 6.35 -6.54 9.74
N GLY A 36 7.60 -6.77 10.11
CA GLY A 36 8.68 -5.79 9.94
C GLY A 36 9.48 -5.48 11.19
N GLY A 37 10.79 -5.43 11.02
CA GLY A 37 11.75 -4.97 12.02
C GLY A 37 11.74 -3.46 12.24
N LYS A 38 12.84 -2.93 12.77
CA LYS A 38 12.98 -1.51 13.11
C LYS A 38 13.37 -0.65 11.92
N ALA A 39 12.83 0.56 11.84
CA ALA A 39 13.38 1.62 11.00
C ALA A 39 14.32 2.52 11.80
N ASP A 40 15.45 2.92 11.20
CA ASP A 40 16.40 3.82 11.87
C ASP A 40 15.70 5.16 12.21
N PHE A 41 14.97 5.73 11.24
CA PHE A 41 14.12 6.90 11.43
C PHE A 41 12.74 6.66 10.82
N PHE A 42 11.68 6.86 11.60
CA PHE A 42 10.30 6.78 11.14
C PHE A 42 9.63 8.14 11.27
N ILE A 43 9.23 8.72 10.14
CA ILE A 43 8.77 10.10 10.03
C ILE A 43 7.32 10.15 9.56
N THR A 44 6.49 10.91 10.28
CA THR A 44 5.07 11.11 9.96
C THR A 44 4.74 12.59 9.78
N PRO A 45 5.09 13.18 8.63
CA PRO A 45 4.94 14.62 8.41
C PRO A 45 3.47 15.04 8.43
N THR A 46 3.20 16.31 8.67
CA THR A 46 1.86 16.90 8.66
C THR A 46 1.67 18.01 7.63
N THR A 47 2.74 18.45 6.96
CA THR A 47 2.67 19.49 5.92
C THR A 47 3.50 19.12 4.68
N TYR A 48 3.21 19.77 3.55
CA TYR A 48 3.88 19.50 2.28
C TYR A 48 5.36 19.91 2.38
N GLU A 49 5.65 21.00 3.07
CA GLU A 49 6.99 21.52 3.31
C GLU A 49 7.84 20.56 4.13
N GLU A 50 7.25 19.89 5.12
CA GLU A 50 7.94 18.84 5.88
C GLU A 50 8.34 17.67 4.97
N VAL A 51 7.47 17.23 4.05
CA VAL A 51 7.80 16.18 3.07
C VAL A 51 8.94 16.64 2.16
N GLN A 52 8.83 17.84 1.58
CA GLN A 52 9.88 18.41 0.73
C GLN A 52 11.22 18.51 1.47
N GLY A 53 11.21 18.98 2.71
CA GLY A 53 12.41 19.11 3.54
C GLY A 53 13.08 17.76 3.79
N VAL A 54 12.30 16.72 4.14
CA VAL A 54 12.84 15.37 4.37
C VAL A 54 13.43 14.79 3.08
N VAL A 55 12.75 14.94 1.94
CA VAL A 55 13.22 14.43 0.65
C VAL A 55 14.51 15.14 0.22
N LYS A 56 14.56 16.47 0.29
CA LYS A 56 15.76 17.26 -0.02
C LYS A 56 16.93 16.86 0.85
N PHE A 57 16.70 16.72 2.16
CA PHE A 57 17.72 16.28 3.09
C PHE A 57 18.24 14.87 2.77
N ALA A 58 17.33 13.91 2.56
CA ALA A 58 17.71 12.53 2.23
C ALA A 58 18.53 12.45 0.92
N MET A 59 18.14 13.23 -0.09
CA MET A 59 18.87 13.33 -1.36
C MET A 59 20.26 13.95 -1.18
N GLN A 60 20.37 15.11 -0.53
CA GLN A 60 21.61 15.85 -0.35
C GLN A 60 22.65 15.04 0.42
N GLU A 61 22.22 14.40 1.51
CA GLU A 61 23.09 13.63 2.40
C GLU A 61 23.19 12.14 2.03
N LYS A 62 22.51 11.74 0.95
CA LYS A 62 22.46 10.35 0.44
C LYS A 62 22.03 9.35 1.51
N VAL A 63 21.07 9.75 2.33
CA VAL A 63 20.46 8.87 3.34
C VAL A 63 19.46 7.96 2.62
N PRO A 64 19.52 6.63 2.81
CA PRO A 64 18.51 5.73 2.25
C PRO A 64 17.11 6.17 2.65
N PHE A 65 16.18 6.16 1.70
CA PHE A 65 14.83 6.66 1.87
C PHE A 65 13.83 5.62 1.39
N THR A 66 12.80 5.37 2.19
CA THR A 66 11.70 4.46 1.86
C THR A 66 10.37 5.14 2.20
N LEU A 67 9.48 5.25 1.22
CA LEU A 67 8.08 5.61 1.45
C LEU A 67 7.27 4.35 1.75
N ILE A 68 6.49 4.36 2.84
CA ILE A 68 5.48 3.33 3.11
C ILE A 68 4.11 3.96 3.39
N GLY A 69 3.05 3.37 2.82
CA GLY A 69 1.67 3.62 3.25
C GLY A 69 1.29 2.72 4.42
N ASN A 70 0.06 2.21 4.42
CA ASN A 70 -0.44 1.25 5.43
C ASN A 70 0.17 -0.16 5.30
N GLY A 71 1.09 -0.40 4.37
CA GLY A 71 1.72 -1.72 4.18
C GLY A 71 0.75 -2.86 3.81
N SER A 72 -0.36 -2.57 3.13
CA SER A 72 -1.34 -3.59 2.68
C SER A 72 -0.86 -4.45 1.51
N ASN A 73 0.24 -4.06 0.85
CA ASN A 73 0.91 -4.81 -0.21
C ASN A 73 2.43 -4.93 0.05
N LEU A 74 2.83 -5.00 1.31
CA LEU A 74 4.24 -4.96 1.73
C LEU A 74 4.56 -5.98 2.81
N ILE A 75 5.71 -6.65 2.65
CA ILE A 75 6.38 -7.43 3.67
C ILE A 75 7.71 -6.73 3.95
N VAL A 76 7.87 -6.26 5.19
CA VAL A 76 9.14 -5.70 5.65
C VAL A 76 9.87 -6.81 6.40
N LYS A 77 11.13 -7.07 6.04
CA LYS A 77 11.94 -8.10 6.69
C LYS A 77 12.22 -7.78 8.16
N ASP A 78 12.61 -8.82 8.91
CA ASP A 78 12.81 -8.73 10.36
C ASP A 78 14.04 -7.89 10.75
N GLY A 79 15.05 -7.75 9.88
CA GLY A 79 16.20 -6.85 10.06
C GLY A 79 15.85 -5.35 9.91
N GLY A 80 14.63 -5.06 9.46
CA GLY A 80 14.09 -3.70 9.40
C GLY A 80 14.54 -2.90 8.18
N ILE A 81 14.50 -1.58 8.28
CA ILE A 81 14.79 -0.65 7.18
C ILE A 81 15.85 0.35 7.63
N ARG A 82 16.92 0.49 6.84
CA ARG A 82 17.97 1.47 7.09
C ARG A 82 17.58 2.85 6.58
N GLY A 83 18.03 3.90 7.26
CA GLY A 83 17.76 5.29 6.89
C GLY A 83 16.34 5.76 7.23
N ILE A 84 15.78 6.59 6.37
CA ILE A 84 14.50 7.26 6.59
C ILE A 84 13.35 6.42 6.04
N VAL A 85 12.37 6.14 6.89
CA VAL A 85 11.04 5.65 6.50
C VAL A 85 10.03 6.78 6.65
N LEU A 86 9.50 7.24 5.52
CA LEU A 86 8.43 8.24 5.48
C LEU A 86 7.07 7.54 5.43
N ASN A 87 6.15 7.96 6.29
CA ASN A 87 4.78 7.46 6.31
C ASN A 87 3.80 8.63 6.39
N LEU A 88 2.93 8.75 5.39
CA LEU A 88 2.03 9.89 5.24
C LEU A 88 0.70 9.72 6.01
N LYS A 89 0.61 8.89 7.05
CA LYS A 89 -0.67 8.64 7.78
C LYS A 89 -1.37 9.89 8.32
N ASN A 90 -0.65 10.99 8.53
CA ASN A 90 -1.22 12.24 9.00
C ASN A 90 -1.82 13.10 7.86
N PHE A 91 -1.53 12.75 6.60
CA PHE A 91 -2.13 13.31 5.39
C PHE A 91 -3.46 12.58 5.12
N ASN A 92 -4.46 12.79 5.97
CA ASN A 92 -5.69 12.00 5.99
C ASN A 92 -6.97 12.80 5.71
N GLN A 93 -6.84 14.06 5.30
CA GLN A 93 -8.00 14.88 4.96
C GLN A 93 -8.66 14.41 3.67
N ILE A 94 -9.99 14.48 3.65
CA ILE A 94 -10.84 14.19 2.49
C ILE A 94 -11.88 15.30 2.42
N SER A 95 -12.08 15.86 1.23
CA SER A 95 -13.09 16.88 0.97
C SER A 95 -13.71 16.67 -0.40
N ALA A 96 -14.81 17.39 -0.67
CA ALA A 96 -15.44 17.40 -1.96
C ALA A 96 -15.70 18.83 -2.44
N LYS A 97 -15.63 19.01 -3.76
CA LYS A 97 -15.91 20.29 -4.42
C LYS A 97 -16.61 20.02 -5.75
N GLY A 98 -17.91 20.35 -5.82
CA GLY A 98 -18.72 20.00 -6.99
C GLY A 98 -18.77 18.48 -7.18
N ASN A 99 -18.28 17.99 -8.31
CA ASN A 99 -18.19 16.56 -8.61
C ASN A 99 -16.81 15.94 -8.34
N GLN A 100 -15.92 16.68 -7.66
CA GLN A 100 -14.58 16.21 -7.32
C GLN A 100 -14.53 15.74 -5.87
N VAL A 101 -13.80 14.63 -5.64
CA VAL A 101 -13.33 14.21 -4.32
C VAL A 101 -11.83 14.44 -4.25
N ILE A 102 -11.37 15.21 -3.28
CA ILE A 102 -9.97 15.53 -3.04
C ILE A 102 -9.55 14.81 -1.77
N ALA A 103 -8.59 13.90 -1.89
CA ALA A 103 -8.16 13.05 -0.77
C ALA A 103 -6.64 13.03 -0.64
N GLN A 104 -6.17 13.32 0.57
CA GLN A 104 -4.76 13.23 0.90
C GLN A 104 -4.26 11.79 0.90
N SER A 105 -2.98 11.60 0.60
CA SER A 105 -2.40 10.30 0.23
C SER A 105 -2.30 9.29 1.37
N GLY A 106 -2.38 9.73 2.62
CA GLY A 106 -2.46 8.91 3.81
C GLY A 106 -3.88 8.48 4.18
N ALA A 107 -4.90 9.14 3.63
CA ALA A 107 -6.30 8.75 3.83
C ALA A 107 -6.52 7.32 3.30
N ARG A 108 -7.41 6.56 3.96
CA ARG A 108 -7.77 5.23 3.46
C ARG A 108 -8.63 5.40 2.20
N ILE A 109 -8.35 4.62 1.16
CA ILE A 109 -9.14 4.69 -0.08
C ILE A 109 -10.62 4.29 0.15
N ILE A 110 -10.89 3.44 1.14
CA ILE A 110 -12.25 3.13 1.60
C ILE A 110 -12.96 4.37 2.14
N ASP A 111 -12.25 5.25 2.85
CA ASP A 111 -12.85 6.47 3.38
C ASP A 111 -13.13 7.47 2.26
N ALA A 112 -12.28 7.53 1.23
CA ALA A 112 -12.56 8.34 0.02
C ALA A 112 -13.78 7.81 -0.76
N SER A 113 -13.90 6.48 -0.88
CA SER A 113 -15.07 5.83 -1.48
C SER A 113 -16.37 6.12 -0.70
N ARG A 114 -16.33 6.04 0.64
CA ARG A 114 -17.48 6.39 1.49
C ARG A 114 -17.83 7.87 1.43
N HIS A 115 -16.82 8.74 1.42
CA HIS A 115 -17.04 10.17 1.26
C HIS A 115 -17.70 10.50 -0.08
N ALA A 116 -17.32 9.82 -1.17
CA ALA A 116 -17.99 9.96 -2.45
C ALA A 116 -19.48 9.59 -2.37
N LEU A 117 -19.82 8.47 -1.72
CA LEU A 117 -21.21 8.09 -1.45
C LEU A 117 -21.97 9.17 -0.66
N ASP A 118 -21.39 9.70 0.42
CA ASP A 118 -22.00 10.75 1.24
C ASP A 118 -22.26 12.04 0.45
N GLN A 119 -21.51 12.26 -0.63
CA GLN A 119 -21.67 13.40 -1.54
C GLN A 119 -22.53 13.09 -2.78
N ASN A 120 -23.14 11.90 -2.85
CA ASN A 120 -23.91 11.42 -4.00
C ASN A 120 -23.09 11.38 -5.30
N LEU A 121 -21.83 10.96 -5.21
CA LEU A 121 -20.89 10.86 -6.33
C LEU A 121 -20.54 9.40 -6.62
N SER A 122 -20.82 8.97 -7.85
CA SER A 122 -20.51 7.66 -8.41
C SER A 122 -19.16 7.65 -9.13
N GLY A 123 -18.43 6.54 -9.01
CA GLY A 123 -17.15 6.27 -9.66
C GLY A 123 -16.13 5.60 -8.74
N LEU A 124 -16.27 5.69 -7.41
CA LEU A 124 -15.36 5.09 -6.42
C LEU A 124 -15.94 3.87 -5.70
N GLU A 125 -17.08 3.33 -6.14
CA GLU A 125 -17.72 2.16 -5.53
C GLU A 125 -16.78 0.95 -5.56
N PHE A 126 -16.00 0.79 -6.63
CA PHE A 126 -15.03 -0.29 -6.77
C PHE A 126 -13.99 -0.33 -5.63
N ALA A 127 -13.73 0.81 -5.00
CA ALA A 127 -12.74 0.97 -3.96
C ALA A 127 -13.30 0.81 -2.54
N CYS A 128 -14.60 0.58 -2.37
CA CYS A 128 -15.29 0.49 -1.07
C CYS A 128 -14.72 -0.59 -0.14
N GLY A 129 -14.05 -1.58 -0.73
CA GLY A 129 -13.37 -2.63 -0.01
C GLY A 129 -11.85 -2.60 -0.13
N ILE A 130 -11.19 -1.74 -0.91
CA ILE A 130 -9.74 -1.88 -1.14
C ILE A 130 -8.94 -1.44 0.09
N PRO A 131 -8.11 -2.29 0.71
CA PRO A 131 -7.29 -1.89 1.85
C PRO A 131 -6.10 -1.05 1.39
N GLY A 132 -5.70 -0.08 2.20
CA GLY A 132 -4.55 0.77 1.92
C GLY A 132 -4.91 2.25 1.93
N THR A 133 -3.99 3.06 1.44
CA THR A 133 -4.14 4.51 1.37
C THR A 133 -4.38 4.98 -0.06
N VAL A 134 -4.84 6.21 -0.23
CA VAL A 134 -4.98 6.87 -1.54
C VAL A 134 -3.64 6.88 -2.29
N GLY A 135 -2.54 7.24 -1.64
CA GLY A 135 -1.21 7.24 -2.27
C GLY A 135 -0.78 5.85 -2.74
N GLY A 136 -1.04 4.81 -1.92
CA GLY A 136 -0.80 3.42 -2.33
C GLY A 136 -1.72 2.96 -3.46
N ALA A 137 -2.95 3.47 -3.52
CA ALA A 137 -3.89 3.19 -4.60
C ALA A 137 -3.40 3.78 -5.93
N LEU A 138 -2.90 5.02 -5.95
CA LEU A 138 -2.29 5.62 -7.13
C LEU A 138 -1.01 4.88 -7.56
N PHE A 139 -0.13 4.57 -6.60
CA PHE A 139 1.12 3.83 -6.85
C PHE A 139 0.88 2.52 -7.62
N MET A 140 -0.20 1.81 -7.29
CA MET A 140 -0.54 0.51 -7.89
C MET A 140 -1.58 0.58 -9.00
N ASN A 141 -2.10 1.75 -9.38
CA ASN A 141 -3.39 1.86 -10.11
C ASN A 141 -4.42 0.85 -9.57
N ALA A 142 -4.72 0.96 -8.28
CA ALA A 142 -5.53 -0.03 -7.58
C ALA A 142 -6.91 -0.16 -8.23
N GLY A 143 -7.43 -1.38 -8.26
CA GLY A 143 -8.72 -1.64 -8.89
C GLY A 143 -9.33 -2.95 -8.44
N ALA A 144 -10.65 -3.03 -8.50
CA ALA A 144 -11.42 -4.22 -8.18
C ALA A 144 -12.73 -4.19 -8.96
N TYR A 145 -13.30 -5.37 -9.24
CA TYR A 145 -14.65 -5.48 -9.81
C TYR A 145 -14.90 -4.67 -11.10
N GLY A 146 -13.85 -4.44 -11.90
CA GLY A 146 -13.94 -3.74 -13.18
C GLY A 146 -13.64 -2.24 -13.13
N GLY A 147 -13.52 -1.64 -11.95
CA GLY A 147 -13.07 -0.24 -11.80
C GLY A 147 -11.61 -0.14 -11.32
N GLU A 148 -10.91 0.90 -11.75
CA GLU A 148 -9.53 1.22 -11.40
C GLU A 148 -9.36 2.72 -11.11
N ILE A 149 -8.29 3.09 -10.40
CA ILE A 149 -7.97 4.51 -10.10
C ILE A 149 -7.90 5.37 -11.36
N LYS A 150 -7.32 4.85 -12.46
CA LYS A 150 -7.23 5.57 -13.73
C LYS A 150 -8.58 6.00 -14.32
N ASP A 151 -9.68 5.34 -13.93
CA ASP A 151 -11.01 5.63 -14.47
C ASP A 151 -11.60 6.93 -13.90
N VAL A 152 -11.05 7.41 -12.77
CA VAL A 152 -11.57 8.56 -12.01
C VAL A 152 -10.51 9.58 -11.60
N LEU A 153 -9.22 9.26 -11.71
CA LEU A 153 -8.15 10.19 -11.37
C LEU A 153 -8.15 11.37 -12.36
N GLU A 154 -8.08 12.59 -11.83
CA GLU A 154 -7.90 13.81 -12.61
C GLU A 154 -6.48 14.35 -12.49
N SER A 155 -5.99 14.48 -11.26
CA SER A 155 -4.65 14.97 -10.98
C SER A 155 -4.16 14.52 -9.60
N ALA A 156 -2.87 14.68 -9.35
CA ALA A 156 -2.31 14.55 -8.01
C ALA A 156 -1.16 15.53 -7.75
N ILE A 157 -1.12 16.04 -6.52
CA ILE A 157 0.01 16.80 -6.01
C ILE A 157 1.05 15.80 -5.51
N VAL A 158 2.28 15.93 -6.01
CA VAL A 158 3.41 15.06 -5.67
C VAL A 158 4.60 15.88 -5.21
N VAL A 159 5.47 15.26 -4.42
CA VAL A 159 6.87 15.69 -4.26
C VAL A 159 7.74 14.78 -5.11
N ASP A 160 8.49 15.36 -6.04
CA ASP A 160 9.39 14.60 -6.90
C ASP A 160 10.68 14.17 -6.15
N LYS A 161 11.54 13.39 -6.83
CA LYS A 161 12.83 12.95 -6.27
C LYS A 161 13.79 14.07 -5.86
N ASN A 162 13.59 15.30 -6.34
CA ASN A 162 14.38 16.47 -5.99
C ASN A 162 13.78 17.25 -4.80
N GLY A 163 12.60 16.85 -4.33
CA GLY A 163 11.86 17.52 -3.27
C GLY A 163 11.02 18.69 -3.77
N GLU A 164 10.74 18.78 -5.06
CA GLU A 164 9.91 19.84 -5.64
C GLU A 164 8.44 19.44 -5.67
N LEU A 165 7.56 20.41 -5.38
CA LEU A 165 6.12 20.21 -5.38
C LEU A 165 5.58 20.37 -6.80
N ILE A 166 4.95 19.32 -7.33
CA ILE A 166 4.46 19.28 -8.70
C ILE A 166 3.00 18.84 -8.69
N ASN A 167 2.14 19.51 -9.47
CA ASN A 167 0.82 19.01 -9.79
C ASN A 167 0.89 18.27 -11.12
N ARG A 168 0.61 16.96 -11.12
CA ARG A 168 0.61 16.11 -12.32
C ARG A 168 -0.81 15.78 -12.73
N ALA A 169 -1.10 15.81 -14.03
CA ALA A 169 -2.36 15.32 -14.56
C ALA A 169 -2.39 13.79 -14.53
N ALA A 170 -3.58 13.19 -14.59
CA ALA A 170 -3.74 11.74 -14.63
C ALA A 170 -2.95 11.06 -15.76
N GLU A 171 -2.88 11.74 -16.92
CA GLU A 171 -2.18 11.31 -18.12
C GLU A 171 -0.65 11.19 -17.91
N ASP A 172 -0.09 11.92 -16.95
CA ASP A 172 1.34 11.93 -16.65
C ASP A 172 1.79 10.70 -15.84
N PHE A 173 0.86 9.84 -15.38
CA PHE A 173 1.16 8.72 -14.47
C PHE A 173 1.31 7.35 -15.14
N ASP A 174 1.11 7.25 -16.45
CA ASP A 174 1.17 6.00 -17.24
C ASP A 174 0.41 4.82 -16.60
N LEU A 175 -0.79 5.11 -16.05
CA LEU A 175 -1.58 4.13 -15.30
C LEU A 175 -2.03 2.98 -16.20
N SER A 176 -1.61 1.76 -15.85
CA SER A 176 -2.05 0.54 -16.51
C SER A 176 -2.26 -0.59 -15.49
N TYR A 177 -2.51 -1.83 -15.93
CA TYR A 177 -2.94 -2.90 -15.02
C TYR A 177 -1.91 -3.13 -13.90
N ARG A 178 -2.29 -2.76 -12.67
CA ARG A 178 -1.48 -2.87 -11.45
C ARG A 178 -0.16 -2.10 -11.47
N THR A 179 -0.04 -1.04 -12.27
CA THR A 179 1.21 -0.27 -12.38
C THR A 179 0.96 1.21 -12.70
N SER A 180 1.95 2.03 -12.32
CA SER A 180 2.08 3.47 -12.61
C SER A 180 3.57 3.79 -12.79
N ASN A 181 3.91 4.96 -13.32
CA ASN A 181 5.30 5.43 -13.39
C ASN A 181 5.77 6.13 -12.09
N ILE A 182 4.91 6.28 -11.08
CA ILE A 182 5.23 6.87 -9.77
C ILE A 182 6.50 6.29 -9.15
N PRO A 183 6.70 4.95 -9.13
CA PRO A 183 7.90 4.35 -8.56
C PRO A 183 9.16 4.73 -9.36
N ASP A 184 9.06 4.78 -10.69
CA ASP A 184 10.17 5.02 -11.60
C ASP A 184 10.61 6.50 -11.56
N ASN A 185 9.65 7.40 -11.39
CA ASN A 185 9.90 8.84 -11.25
C ASN A 185 10.38 9.22 -9.84
N GLY A 186 10.15 8.35 -8.84
CA GLY A 186 10.41 8.65 -7.43
C GLY A 186 9.44 9.66 -6.85
N ASP A 187 8.22 9.75 -7.39
CA ASP A 187 7.20 10.66 -6.92
C ASP A 187 6.58 10.17 -5.60
N ILE A 188 6.33 11.11 -4.69
CA ILE A 188 5.61 10.90 -3.45
C ILE A 188 4.28 11.63 -3.56
N VAL A 189 3.20 10.88 -3.76
CA VAL A 189 1.84 11.43 -3.79
C VAL A 189 1.50 12.03 -2.44
N LEU A 190 1.04 13.29 -2.42
CA LEU A 190 0.55 13.99 -1.24
C LEU A 190 -0.98 14.06 -1.20
N GLU A 191 -1.61 14.25 -2.37
CA GLU A 191 -3.05 14.45 -2.52
C GLU A 191 -3.49 14.09 -3.93
N ALA A 192 -4.64 13.46 -4.06
CA ALA A 192 -5.25 13.10 -5.34
C ALA A 192 -6.62 13.77 -5.49
N THR A 193 -6.91 14.21 -6.71
CA THR A 193 -8.23 14.71 -7.11
C THR A 193 -8.88 13.68 -8.02
N PHE A 194 -10.08 13.24 -7.63
CA PHE A 194 -10.90 12.32 -8.40
C PHE A 194 -12.10 13.06 -8.97
N THR A 195 -12.29 13.03 -10.29
CA THR A 195 -13.51 13.55 -10.92
C THR A 195 -14.52 12.43 -11.04
N LEU A 196 -15.68 12.63 -10.42
CA LEU A 196 -16.76 11.65 -10.29
C LEU A 196 -18.03 12.14 -11.00
N LYS A 197 -19.05 11.28 -11.03
CA LYS A 197 -20.34 11.59 -11.63
C LYS A 197 -21.41 11.76 -10.55
N PRO A 198 -22.22 12.83 -10.57
CA PRO A 198 -23.40 12.90 -9.72
C PRO A 198 -24.28 11.65 -9.94
N GLY A 199 -24.77 11.06 -8.86
CA GLY A 199 -25.57 9.85 -8.87
C GLY A 199 -26.61 9.82 -7.76
N ASN A 200 -27.45 8.80 -7.75
CA ASN A 200 -28.40 8.57 -6.67
C ASN A 200 -27.72 7.81 -5.52
N TYR A 201 -27.92 8.27 -4.29
CA TYR A 201 -27.34 7.66 -3.08
C TYR A 201 -27.63 6.16 -2.99
N GLU A 202 -28.88 5.74 -3.16
CA GLU A 202 -29.31 4.36 -2.98
C GLU A 202 -28.71 3.44 -4.04
N ASP A 203 -28.57 3.92 -5.28
CA ASP A 203 -27.94 3.16 -6.36
C ASP A 203 -26.45 2.94 -6.08
N ILE A 204 -25.73 3.99 -5.69
CA ILE A 204 -24.30 3.92 -5.33
C ILE A 204 -24.11 2.98 -4.13
N LYS A 205 -24.96 3.14 -3.11
CA LYS A 205 -24.93 2.30 -1.90
C LYS A 205 -25.18 0.84 -2.23
N ALA A 206 -26.17 0.52 -3.07
CA ALA A 206 -26.46 -0.85 -3.47
C ALA A 206 -25.27 -1.53 -4.16
N ILE A 207 -24.53 -0.79 -5.00
CA ILE A 207 -23.28 -1.30 -5.61
C ILE A 207 -22.24 -1.55 -4.50
N MET A 208 -22.00 -0.58 -3.62
CA MET A 208 -21.02 -0.73 -2.54
C MET A 208 -21.34 -1.89 -1.59
N ASP A 209 -22.62 -2.10 -1.26
CA ASP A 209 -23.09 -3.21 -0.43
C ASP A 209 -22.83 -4.57 -1.12
N ASP A 210 -23.15 -4.71 -2.40
CA ASP A 210 -22.87 -5.92 -3.19
C ASP A 210 -21.37 -6.21 -3.28
N LEU A 211 -20.54 -5.20 -3.55
CA LEU A 211 -19.08 -5.35 -3.63
C LEU A 211 -18.46 -5.70 -2.27
N THR A 212 -18.99 -5.11 -1.19
CA THR A 212 -18.60 -5.43 0.19
C THR A 212 -18.92 -6.89 0.49
N PHE A 213 -20.16 -7.33 0.23
CA PHE A 213 -20.58 -8.72 0.42
C PHE A 213 -19.73 -9.71 -0.39
N LYS A 214 -19.46 -9.41 -1.67
CA LYS A 214 -18.57 -10.22 -2.53
C LYS A 214 -17.16 -10.33 -1.95
N ARG A 215 -16.65 -9.28 -1.31
CA ARG A 215 -15.32 -9.28 -0.71
C ARG A 215 -15.30 -10.06 0.60
N GLU A 216 -16.23 -9.78 1.49
CA GLU A 216 -16.34 -10.42 2.80
C GLU A 216 -16.62 -11.92 2.69
N SER A 217 -17.44 -12.35 1.74
CA SER A 217 -17.71 -13.79 1.52
C SER A 217 -16.49 -14.56 1.01
N LYS A 218 -15.52 -13.89 0.36
CA LYS A 218 -14.40 -14.55 -0.34
C LYS A 218 -13.04 -14.32 0.28
N GLN A 219 -12.83 -13.28 1.10
CA GLN A 219 -11.49 -12.89 1.56
C GLN A 219 -11.34 -12.99 3.09
N PRO A 220 -10.15 -13.35 3.62
CA PRO A 220 -9.89 -13.47 5.06
C PRO A 220 -9.62 -12.09 5.70
N LEU A 221 -10.64 -11.23 5.73
CA LEU A 221 -10.52 -9.85 6.21
C LEU A 221 -10.29 -9.75 7.72
N GLU A 222 -10.58 -10.81 8.46
CA GLU A 222 -10.37 -10.94 9.90
C GLU A 222 -8.89 -11.08 10.30
N TYR A 223 -8.00 -11.40 9.35
CA TYR A 223 -6.58 -11.55 9.59
C TYR A 223 -5.71 -10.48 8.90
N PRO A 224 -4.60 -10.06 9.52
CA PRO A 224 -3.57 -9.27 8.85
C PRO A 224 -3.00 -10.04 7.64
N SER A 225 -2.97 -9.43 6.46
CA SER A 225 -2.46 -10.04 5.21
C SER A 225 -1.99 -8.99 4.20
N CYS A 226 -1.26 -9.39 3.15
CA CYS A 226 -0.80 -8.48 2.09
C CYS A 226 -1.69 -8.49 0.84
N GLY A 227 -2.93 -8.96 0.95
CA GLY A 227 -3.78 -9.19 -0.21
C GLY A 227 -3.40 -10.47 -0.96
N SER A 228 -3.59 -10.46 -2.29
CA SER A 228 -3.14 -11.57 -3.13
C SER A 228 -1.62 -11.57 -3.19
N VAL A 229 -1.02 -12.69 -2.78
CA VAL A 229 0.45 -12.80 -2.68
C VAL A 229 1.10 -12.88 -4.06
N PHE A 230 0.40 -13.49 -5.02
CA PHE A 230 0.92 -13.80 -6.36
C PHE A 230 0.06 -13.15 -7.44
N LYS A 231 0.73 -12.70 -8.51
CA LYS A 231 0.08 -12.27 -9.74
C LYS A 231 -0.69 -13.42 -10.37
N ARG A 232 -1.64 -13.10 -11.24
CA ARG A 232 -2.36 -14.12 -12.02
C ARG A 232 -1.46 -14.66 -13.15
N PRO A 233 -1.17 -15.98 -13.19
CA PRO A 233 -0.49 -16.58 -14.34
C PRO A 233 -1.40 -16.59 -15.59
N PRO A 234 -0.86 -16.48 -16.81
CA PRO A 234 -1.66 -16.44 -18.04
C PRO A 234 -2.64 -17.62 -18.15
N GLY A 235 -3.93 -17.34 -18.36
CA GLY A 235 -4.98 -18.35 -18.51
C GLY A 235 -5.36 -19.12 -17.24
N LEU A 236 -4.71 -18.84 -16.09
CA LEU A 236 -4.84 -19.61 -14.86
C LEU A 236 -5.17 -18.69 -13.67
N PHE A 237 -5.46 -19.28 -12.51
CA PHE A 237 -5.73 -18.55 -11.26
C PHE A 237 -4.76 -19.04 -10.19
N ALA A 238 -3.93 -18.14 -9.64
CA ALA A 238 -2.96 -18.49 -8.60
C ALA A 238 -3.61 -19.19 -7.41
N GLY A 239 -4.71 -18.65 -6.88
CA GLY A 239 -5.44 -19.29 -5.78
C GLY A 239 -5.94 -20.70 -6.10
N LYS A 240 -6.36 -20.96 -7.34
CA LYS A 240 -6.81 -22.31 -7.75
C LYS A 240 -5.63 -23.30 -7.79
N LEU A 241 -4.50 -22.90 -8.35
CA LEU A 241 -3.28 -23.72 -8.36
C LEU A 241 -2.80 -24.06 -6.93
N ILE A 242 -2.88 -23.10 -6.00
CA ILE A 242 -2.50 -23.30 -4.60
C ILE A 242 -3.49 -24.23 -3.90
N GLN A 243 -4.79 -24.06 -4.15
CA GLN A 243 -5.83 -24.95 -3.63
C GLN A 243 -5.66 -26.39 -4.16
N ASP A 244 -5.47 -26.56 -5.46
CA ASP A 244 -5.28 -27.88 -6.09
C ASP A 244 -3.92 -28.50 -5.72
N SER A 245 -3.00 -27.69 -5.18
CA SER A 245 -1.79 -28.15 -4.53
C SER A 245 -2.01 -28.67 -3.10
N ASN A 246 -3.23 -28.61 -2.56
CA ASN A 246 -3.58 -28.94 -1.16
C ASN A 246 -2.81 -28.11 -0.13
N LEU A 247 -2.57 -26.82 -0.43
CA LEU A 247 -1.80 -25.92 0.44
C LEU A 247 -2.66 -25.05 1.35
N GLN A 248 -3.99 -25.06 1.23
CA GLN A 248 -4.84 -24.30 2.16
C GLN A 248 -4.70 -24.83 3.59
N GLY A 249 -4.48 -23.92 4.54
CA GLY A 249 -4.20 -24.26 5.94
C GLY A 249 -2.76 -24.70 6.21
N THR A 250 -1.89 -24.76 5.19
CA THR A 250 -0.46 -24.98 5.41
C THR A 250 0.15 -23.78 6.12
N SER A 251 0.92 -24.06 7.18
CA SER A 251 1.50 -23.05 8.04
C SER A 251 3.01 -23.23 8.20
N ILE A 252 3.72 -22.11 8.30
CA ILE A 252 5.11 -22.05 8.75
C ILE A 252 5.15 -20.99 9.85
N GLY A 253 5.44 -21.41 11.08
CA GLY A 253 5.37 -20.54 12.25
C GLY A 253 3.98 -19.89 12.40
N GLY A 254 3.94 -18.56 12.51
CA GLY A 254 2.69 -17.81 12.63
C GLY A 254 1.95 -17.53 11.30
N ALA A 255 2.57 -17.81 10.15
CA ALA A 255 2.01 -17.55 8.82
C ALA A 255 1.25 -18.78 8.29
N GLU A 256 0.09 -18.57 7.67
CA GLU A 256 -0.77 -19.64 7.14
C GLU A 256 -1.34 -19.27 5.76
N VAL A 257 -1.40 -20.23 4.83
CA VAL A 257 -2.19 -20.06 3.60
C VAL A 257 -3.66 -20.11 3.98
N SER A 258 -4.41 -19.05 3.68
CA SER A 258 -5.79 -18.92 4.14
C SER A 258 -6.68 -20.09 3.68
N THR A 259 -7.42 -20.65 4.64
CA THR A 259 -8.46 -21.66 4.38
C THR A 259 -9.67 -21.09 3.64
N LYS A 260 -9.89 -19.78 3.72
CA LYS A 260 -10.96 -19.07 3.01
C LYS A 260 -10.59 -18.73 1.58
N HIS A 261 -9.35 -18.30 1.34
CA HIS A 261 -8.86 -17.96 0.00
C HIS A 261 -7.38 -18.31 -0.19
N ALA A 262 -7.09 -19.38 -0.93
CA ALA A 262 -5.74 -19.90 -1.12
C ALA A 262 -4.70 -18.91 -1.71
N GLY A 263 -5.15 -17.87 -2.42
CA GLY A 263 -4.26 -16.79 -2.90
C GLY A 263 -3.74 -15.84 -1.81
N PHE A 264 -4.22 -15.95 -0.58
CA PHE A 264 -3.84 -15.12 0.56
C PHE A 264 -3.02 -15.94 1.54
N ILE A 265 -1.94 -15.34 2.03
CA ILE A 265 -1.29 -15.78 3.27
C ILE A 265 -1.78 -14.82 4.37
N VAL A 266 -2.01 -15.36 5.56
CA VAL A 266 -2.47 -14.59 6.72
C VAL A 266 -1.44 -14.68 7.84
N ASN A 267 -1.25 -13.57 8.54
CA ASN A 267 -0.56 -13.55 9.82
C ASN A 267 -1.55 -14.03 10.90
N LYS A 268 -1.63 -15.36 11.06
CA LYS A 268 -2.61 -16.00 11.94
C LYS A 268 -2.22 -15.90 13.41
N ASN A 269 -0.92 -16.01 13.70
CA ASN A 269 -0.42 -16.05 15.07
C ASN A 269 0.95 -15.38 15.20
N ASN A 270 0.97 -14.05 15.10
CA ASN A 270 2.16 -13.22 15.35
C ASN A 270 3.40 -13.66 14.53
N ALA A 271 3.18 -13.95 13.25
CA ALA A 271 4.22 -14.39 12.32
C ALA A 271 5.39 -13.40 12.25
N THR A 272 6.59 -13.93 12.02
CA THR A 272 7.74 -13.14 11.57
C THR A 272 7.70 -12.92 10.06
N ALA A 273 8.49 -11.97 9.54
CA ALA A 273 8.60 -11.77 8.11
C ALA A 273 9.25 -12.99 7.44
N GLU A 274 10.28 -13.60 8.07
CA GLU A 274 10.95 -14.78 7.51
C GLU A 274 10.03 -16.00 7.43
N GLU A 275 9.16 -16.22 8.43
CA GLU A 275 8.14 -17.29 8.38
C GLU A 275 7.19 -17.09 7.20
N TYR A 276 6.73 -15.85 7.01
CA TYR A 276 5.84 -15.49 5.91
C TYR A 276 6.51 -15.68 4.55
N ILE A 277 7.76 -15.23 4.39
CA ILE A 277 8.55 -15.38 3.16
C ILE A 277 8.87 -16.85 2.89
N SER A 278 9.16 -17.63 3.92
CA SER A 278 9.37 -19.07 3.81
C SER A 278 8.12 -19.79 3.30
N LEU A 279 6.94 -19.40 3.77
CA LEU A 279 5.68 -19.94 3.27
C LEU A 279 5.43 -19.56 1.81
N ILE A 280 5.75 -18.33 1.41
CA ILE A 280 5.70 -17.91 -0.01
C ILE A 280 6.58 -18.83 -0.87
N ARG A 281 7.84 -19.04 -0.47
CA ARG A 281 8.79 -19.90 -1.20
C ARG A 281 8.29 -21.35 -1.28
N HIS A 282 7.73 -21.87 -0.20
CA HIS A 282 7.14 -23.21 -0.17
C HIS A 282 6.00 -23.33 -1.17
N VAL A 283 5.06 -22.37 -1.19
CA VAL A 283 3.95 -22.35 -2.14
C VAL A 283 4.45 -22.31 -3.58
N GLN A 284 5.40 -21.44 -3.91
CA GLN A 284 5.99 -21.35 -5.25
C GLN A 284 6.60 -22.68 -5.69
N LYS A 285 7.41 -23.30 -4.81
CA LYS A 285 8.06 -24.59 -5.08
C LYS A 285 7.03 -25.68 -5.37
N THR A 286 6.03 -25.84 -4.50
CA THR A 286 5.03 -26.90 -4.64
C THR A 286 4.16 -26.73 -5.89
N VAL A 287 3.77 -25.49 -6.23
CA VAL A 287 2.99 -25.23 -7.46
C VAL A 287 3.84 -25.50 -8.71
N LYS A 288 5.12 -25.12 -8.70
CA LYS A 288 6.05 -25.42 -9.80
C LYS A 288 6.24 -26.92 -9.98
N GLU A 289 6.42 -27.68 -8.90
CA GLU A 289 6.57 -29.15 -8.95
C GLU A 289 5.30 -29.86 -9.47
N LYS A 290 4.10 -29.36 -9.15
CA LYS A 290 2.84 -30.00 -9.53
C LYS A 290 2.34 -29.62 -10.93
N PHE A 291 2.53 -28.37 -11.33
CA PHE A 291 1.89 -27.81 -12.52
C PHE A 291 2.89 -27.25 -13.54
N ASP A 292 4.19 -27.25 -13.22
CA ASP A 292 5.24 -26.58 -13.99
C ASP A 292 5.03 -25.05 -14.15
N VAL A 293 4.17 -24.46 -13.30
CA VAL A 293 3.85 -23.02 -13.33
C VAL A 293 4.67 -22.26 -12.30
N GLU A 294 5.34 -21.20 -12.72
CA GLU A 294 6.03 -20.27 -11.83
C GLU A 294 5.08 -19.17 -11.36
N LEU A 295 4.84 -19.11 -10.04
CA LEU A 295 4.06 -18.04 -9.44
C LEU A 295 4.96 -16.83 -9.15
N GLU A 296 4.71 -15.71 -9.85
CA GLU A 296 5.36 -14.44 -9.58
C GLU A 296 4.65 -13.71 -8.43
N ARG A 297 5.41 -13.09 -7.52
CA ARG A 297 4.85 -12.30 -6.41
C ARG A 297 4.24 -10.99 -6.91
N GLU A 298 3.08 -10.64 -6.36
CA GLU A 298 2.51 -9.29 -6.44
C GLU A 298 2.96 -8.44 -5.24
N VAL A 299 3.09 -9.08 -4.07
CA VAL A 299 3.57 -8.43 -2.84
C VAL A 299 5.04 -8.04 -2.92
N ARG A 300 5.35 -6.82 -2.47
CA ARG A 300 6.74 -6.33 -2.38
C ARG A 300 7.38 -6.80 -1.07
N ILE A 301 8.65 -7.19 -1.15
CA ILE A 301 9.48 -7.53 0.02
C ILE A 301 10.61 -6.50 0.06
N ILE A 302 10.80 -5.85 1.21
CA ILE A 302 11.84 -4.83 1.43
C ILE A 302 12.52 -5.02 2.79
N GLY A 303 13.61 -4.29 3.01
CA GLY A 303 14.35 -4.30 4.26
C GLY A 303 15.48 -5.33 4.25
N GLU A 304 16.15 -5.44 5.40
CA GLU A 304 17.35 -6.24 5.59
C GLU A 304 17.04 -7.60 6.21
N ASP A 305 17.88 -8.59 5.88
CA ASP A 305 17.92 -9.85 6.63
C ASP A 305 18.50 -9.58 8.04
N LEU A 306 18.19 -10.46 9.01
CA LEU A 306 18.73 -10.40 10.38
C LEU A 306 20.20 -10.80 10.45
#